data_AF-A0A921ST31-F1
#
_entry.id   AF-A0A921ST31-F1
#
_cell.length_a   1.000
_cell.length_b   1.000
_cell.length_c   1.000
_cell.angle_alpha   90.00
_cell.angle_beta   90.00
_cell.angle_gamma   90.00
#
_symmetry.space_group_name_H-M   'P 1'
#
loop_
_entity.id
_entity.type
_entity.pdbx_description
1 polymer ?
#
loop_
_entity_poly.entity_id
_entity_poly.type
_entity_poly.pdbx_seq_one_letter_code
_entity_poly.pdbx_strand_id
1 'polypeptide(L)'
;MWNFKYTAQYLACVADLEAHPDVQSMRFLPQHAKGVSTYDHCCLVAYSSFRICAALGLDARSAARGGLLHDLFLYNWQDRSLRTARDHVFNHPLYALENAGARFVLNDTERDIIATHMWPLPLNRFYRRWESLVVSCMDKACALAELMGLVPLLTRGGRLPAPALGAAPDRAAPAAAKAG
;
A
#
# COMPACT_ATOMS: atom_id res chain seq x y z
N MET A 1 7.36 -8.58 -7.07
CA MET A 1 7.19 -7.31 -7.79
C MET A 1 7.24 -7.59 -9.29
N TRP A 2 6.77 -6.71 -10.16
CA TRP A 2 6.92 -6.88 -11.62
C TRP A 2 8.24 -6.30 -12.13
N ASN A 3 8.69 -6.75 -13.30
CA ASN A 3 9.85 -6.16 -13.98
C ASN A 3 9.47 -4.81 -14.60
N PHE A 4 9.59 -3.76 -13.80
CA PHE A 4 9.23 -2.41 -14.17
C PHE A 4 10.31 -1.72 -15.01
N LYS A 5 9.92 -0.82 -15.93
CA LYS A 5 10.86 -0.07 -16.79
C LYS A 5 11.92 0.72 -16.00
N TYR A 6 11.52 1.35 -14.89
CA TYR A 6 12.40 2.16 -14.03
C TYR A 6 12.66 1.48 -12.68
N THR A 7 12.85 0.14 -12.70
CA THR A 7 13.00 -0.67 -11.49
C THR A 7 14.12 -0.16 -10.59
N ALA A 8 15.29 0.19 -11.12
CA ALA A 8 16.43 0.61 -10.30
C ALA A 8 16.15 1.91 -9.51
N GLN A 9 15.56 2.92 -10.16
CA GLN A 9 15.22 4.19 -9.49
C GLN A 9 14.10 4.01 -8.47
N TYR A 10 13.10 3.18 -8.81
CA TYR A 10 12.03 2.82 -7.89
C TYR A 10 12.58 2.09 -6.66
N LEU A 11 13.39 1.05 -6.85
CA LEU A 11 14.00 0.29 -5.75
C LEU A 11 14.91 1.15 -4.88
N ALA A 12 15.64 2.11 -5.44
CA ALA A 12 16.41 3.07 -4.66
C ALA A 12 15.55 3.89 -3.67
N CYS A 13 14.24 4.00 -3.90
CA CYS A 13 13.31 4.68 -2.99
C CYS A 13 12.74 3.77 -1.90
N VAL A 14 12.58 2.47 -2.16
CA VAL A 14 11.76 1.56 -1.34
C VAL A 14 12.46 0.29 -0.88
N ALA A 15 13.71 0.03 -1.26
CA ALA A 15 14.37 -1.24 -0.95
C ALA A 15 14.44 -1.55 0.56
N ASP A 16 14.60 -0.53 1.41
CA ASP A 16 14.53 -0.65 2.88
C ASP A 16 13.14 -1.11 3.36
N LEU A 17 12.08 -0.58 2.74
CA LEU A 17 10.71 -0.96 3.04
C LEU A 17 10.40 -2.38 2.55
N GLU A 18 10.79 -2.69 1.31
CA GLU A 18 10.58 -4.01 0.72
C GLU A 18 11.32 -5.11 1.50
N ALA A 19 12.50 -4.85 2.04
CA ALA A 19 13.21 -5.83 2.86
C ALA A 19 12.49 -6.14 4.20
N HIS A 20 11.56 -5.31 4.65
CA HIS A 20 10.94 -5.45 5.96
C HIS A 20 9.93 -6.62 6.02
N PRO A 21 9.99 -7.49 7.04
CA PRO A 21 9.11 -8.66 7.15
C PRO A 21 7.61 -8.33 7.10
N ASP A 22 7.18 -7.27 7.78
CA ASP A 22 5.76 -6.90 7.83
C ASP A 22 5.26 -6.32 6.49
N VAL A 23 6.15 -5.73 5.68
CA VAL A 23 5.80 -5.35 4.30
C VAL A 23 5.67 -6.61 3.45
N GLN A 24 6.59 -7.57 3.61
CA GLN A 24 6.50 -8.85 2.91
C GLN A 24 5.30 -9.71 3.35
N SER A 25 4.82 -9.59 4.59
CA SER A 25 3.64 -10.35 5.05
C SER A 25 2.35 -9.94 4.35
N MET A 26 2.29 -8.74 3.75
CA MET A 26 1.14 -8.31 2.93
C MET A 26 0.88 -9.23 1.72
N ARG A 27 1.85 -10.07 1.32
CA ARG A 27 1.66 -11.06 0.24
C ARG A 27 0.65 -12.16 0.58
N PHE A 28 0.41 -12.39 1.87
CA PHE A 28 -0.53 -13.40 2.35
C PHE A 28 -1.94 -12.82 2.59
N LEU A 29 -2.10 -11.50 2.44
CA LEU A 29 -3.38 -10.82 2.64
C LEU A 29 -4.07 -10.62 1.28
N PRO A 30 -5.38 -10.91 1.18
CA PRO A 30 -6.11 -10.76 -0.07
C PRO A 30 -6.40 -9.28 -0.36
N GLN A 31 -6.46 -8.90 -1.63
CA GLN A 31 -6.85 -7.55 -2.05
C GLN A 31 -7.67 -7.59 -3.34
N HIS A 32 -8.73 -6.78 -3.42
CA HIS A 32 -9.63 -6.53 -4.56
C HIS A 32 -10.14 -7.74 -5.38
N ALA A 33 -9.27 -8.54 -6.00
CA ALA A 33 -9.57 -9.69 -6.83
C ALA A 33 -8.84 -10.97 -6.38
N LYS A 34 -9.38 -12.14 -6.73
CA LYS A 34 -8.77 -13.44 -6.39
C LYS A 34 -7.35 -13.54 -6.98
N GLY A 35 -6.38 -13.89 -6.15
CA GLY A 35 -4.98 -14.04 -6.56
C GLY A 35 -4.18 -12.73 -6.59
N VAL A 36 -4.79 -11.60 -6.22
CA VAL A 36 -4.08 -10.35 -5.94
C VAL A 36 -3.90 -10.22 -4.43
N SER A 37 -2.66 -10.01 -4.01
CA SER A 37 -2.35 -9.75 -2.60
C SER A 37 -2.30 -8.25 -2.29
N THR A 38 -2.43 -7.88 -1.03
CA THR A 38 -2.26 -6.48 -0.59
C THR A 38 -0.87 -5.95 -0.97
N TYR A 39 0.17 -6.79 -0.90
CA TYR A 39 1.50 -6.41 -1.38
C TYR A 39 1.52 -6.11 -2.89
N ASP A 40 0.87 -6.94 -3.70
CA ASP A 40 0.82 -6.76 -5.14
C ASP A 40 0.15 -5.44 -5.51
N HIS A 41 -0.99 -5.16 -4.88
CA HIS A 41 -1.71 -3.89 -5.02
C HIS A 41 -0.83 -2.69 -4.65
N CYS A 42 -0.22 -2.71 -3.46
CA CYS A 42 0.68 -1.65 -2.99
C CYS A 42 1.84 -1.41 -3.96
N CYS A 43 2.45 -2.47 -4.51
CA CYS A 43 3.53 -2.31 -5.50
C CYS A 43 3.05 -1.64 -6.80
N LEU A 44 1.85 -1.96 -7.28
CA LEU A 44 1.29 -1.34 -8.50
C LEU A 44 1.03 0.15 -8.27
N VAL A 45 0.41 0.49 -7.14
CA VAL A 45 0.11 1.87 -6.74
C VAL A 45 1.40 2.66 -6.54
N ALA A 46 2.35 2.13 -5.78
CA ALA A 46 3.64 2.75 -5.49
C ALA A 46 4.42 3.06 -6.78
N TYR A 47 4.55 2.08 -7.67
CA TYR A 47 5.32 2.28 -8.90
C TYR A 47 4.63 3.23 -9.88
N SER A 48 3.31 3.14 -10.03
CA SER A 48 2.56 4.04 -10.91
C SER A 48 2.62 5.48 -10.41
N SER A 49 2.47 5.68 -9.10
CA SER A 49 2.55 7.00 -8.46
C SER A 49 3.96 7.58 -8.53
N PHE A 50 5.00 6.78 -8.28
CA PHE A 50 6.40 7.15 -8.46
C PHE A 50 6.64 7.73 -9.86
N ARG A 51 6.17 7.04 -10.90
CA ARG A 51 6.34 7.48 -12.30
C ARG A 51 5.62 8.78 -12.60
N ILE A 52 4.38 8.92 -12.12
CA ILE A 52 3.58 10.13 -12.37
C ILE A 52 4.20 11.31 -11.62
N CYS A 53 4.52 11.16 -10.33
CA CYS A 53 5.17 12.22 -9.56
C CYS A 53 6.52 12.62 -10.16
N ALA A 54 7.34 11.66 -10.60
CA ALA A 54 8.60 11.96 -11.28
C ALA A 54 8.39 12.76 -12.59
N ALA A 55 7.36 12.42 -13.36
CA ALA A 55 7.03 13.14 -14.60
C ALA A 55 6.47 14.55 -14.34
N LEU A 56 5.80 14.75 -13.21
CA LEU A 56 5.23 16.04 -12.78
C LEU A 56 6.21 16.92 -11.98
N GLY A 57 7.43 16.44 -11.69
CA GLY A 57 8.40 17.16 -10.85
C GLY A 57 8.01 17.22 -9.37
N LEU A 58 7.14 16.31 -8.92
CA LEU A 58 6.74 16.14 -7.52
C LEU A 58 7.72 15.23 -6.77
N ASP A 59 7.53 15.07 -5.45
CA ASP A 59 8.35 14.17 -4.62
C ASP A 59 8.04 12.70 -4.92
N ALA A 60 8.67 12.19 -5.98
CA ALA A 60 8.52 10.81 -6.42
C ALA A 60 8.97 9.79 -5.37
N ARG A 61 9.94 10.13 -4.52
CA ARG A 61 10.43 9.23 -3.47
C ARG A 61 9.35 9.04 -2.41
N SER A 62 8.77 10.13 -1.91
CA SER A 62 7.67 10.04 -0.94
C SER A 62 6.44 9.38 -1.54
N ALA A 63 6.12 9.62 -2.82
CA ALA A 63 5.03 8.94 -3.52
C ALA A 63 5.24 7.42 -3.61
N ALA A 64 6.46 6.97 -3.92
CA ALA A 64 6.82 5.55 -3.96
C ALA A 64 6.66 4.91 -2.57
N ARG A 65 7.20 5.56 -1.54
CA ARG A 65 7.21 5.04 -0.16
C ARG A 65 5.84 5.04 0.47
N GLY A 66 5.13 6.16 0.41
CA GLY A 66 3.74 6.27 0.86
C GLY A 66 2.82 5.32 0.12
N GLY A 67 2.97 5.19 -1.20
CA GLY A 67 2.22 4.24 -2.01
C GLY A 67 2.50 2.77 -1.68
N LEU A 68 3.71 2.41 -1.21
CA LEU A 68 4.00 1.03 -0.80
C LEU A 68 3.39 0.70 0.59
N LEU A 69 3.21 1.73 1.43
CA LEU A 69 2.78 1.59 2.83
C LEU A 69 1.30 1.92 3.06
N HIS A 70 0.59 2.47 2.06
CA HIS A 70 -0.76 3.00 2.23
C HIS A 70 -1.75 1.98 2.81
N ASP A 71 -1.53 0.71 2.51
CA ASP A 71 -2.38 -0.42 2.88
C ASP A 71 -1.70 -1.39 3.89
N LEU A 72 -0.72 -0.89 4.67
CA LEU A 72 -0.02 -1.68 5.70
C LEU A 72 -0.88 -1.93 6.95
N PHE A 73 -2.12 -2.41 6.79
CA PHE A 73 -3.05 -2.65 7.89
C PHE A 73 -2.81 -3.98 8.64
N LEU A 74 -2.12 -4.95 8.02
CA LEU A 74 -1.61 -6.19 8.64
C LEU A 74 -2.66 -7.15 9.26
N TYR A 75 -3.87 -7.20 8.71
CA TYR A 75 -4.90 -8.18 9.07
C TYR A 75 -5.67 -8.63 7.83
N ASN A 76 -6.28 -9.82 7.85
CA ASN A 76 -7.15 -10.24 6.75
C ASN A 76 -8.51 -9.51 6.83
N TRP A 77 -8.74 -8.52 5.97
CA TRP A 77 -9.98 -7.73 6.00
C TRP A 77 -11.23 -8.49 5.55
N GLN A 78 -11.07 -9.66 4.93
CA GLN A 78 -12.18 -10.56 4.60
C GLN A 78 -12.66 -11.36 5.82
N ASP A 79 -11.81 -11.52 6.84
CA ASP A 79 -12.17 -12.19 8.07
C ASP A 79 -13.02 -11.27 8.95
N ARG A 80 -14.33 -11.52 8.94
CA ARG A 80 -15.32 -10.74 9.68
C ARG A 80 -15.28 -10.97 11.19
N SER A 81 -14.56 -11.99 11.67
CA SER A 81 -14.34 -12.20 13.10
C SER A 81 -13.32 -11.21 13.69
N LEU A 82 -12.38 -10.74 12.86
CA LEU A 82 -11.38 -9.76 13.27
C LEU A 82 -11.96 -8.35 13.25
N ARG A 83 -12.58 -7.94 12.12
CA ARG A 83 -13.09 -6.58 11.90
C ARG A 83 -14.30 -6.57 10.96
N THR A 84 -15.18 -5.59 11.17
CA THR A 84 -16.33 -5.40 10.26
C THR A 84 -15.88 -4.79 8.92
N ALA A 85 -16.66 -5.02 7.86
CA ALA A 85 -16.41 -4.40 6.55
C ALA A 85 -16.38 -2.88 6.62
N ARG A 86 -17.32 -2.30 7.39
CA ARG A 86 -17.43 -0.86 7.61
C ARG A 86 -16.16 -0.32 8.26
N ASP A 87 -15.72 -0.96 9.36
CA ASP A 87 -14.52 -0.55 10.06
C ASP A 87 -13.29 -0.55 9.13
N HIS A 88 -13.10 -1.62 8.34
CA HIS A 88 -12.01 -1.68 7.37
C HIS A 88 -12.05 -0.49 6.42
N VAL A 89 -13.17 -0.24 5.74
CA VAL A 89 -13.29 0.83 4.73
C VAL A 89 -13.01 2.23 5.30
N PHE A 90 -13.37 2.51 6.56
CA PHE A 90 -13.19 3.84 7.16
C PHE A 90 -11.85 4.03 7.89
N ASN A 91 -11.30 2.95 8.44
CA ASN A 91 -10.21 3.03 9.41
C ASN A 91 -8.91 2.36 8.98
N HIS A 92 -8.86 1.56 7.92
CA HIS A 92 -7.58 1.00 7.47
C HIS A 92 -6.49 2.03 7.16
N PRO A 93 -6.78 3.27 6.68
CA PRO A 93 -5.74 4.28 6.53
C PRO A 93 -5.07 4.64 7.86
N LEU A 94 -5.82 4.61 8.96
CA LEU A 94 -5.28 4.88 10.30
C LEU A 94 -4.45 3.70 10.81
N TYR A 95 -4.92 2.46 10.60
CA TYR A 95 -4.16 1.26 10.96
C TYR A 95 -2.87 1.15 10.16
N ALA A 96 -2.91 1.47 8.86
CA ALA A 96 -1.73 1.53 8.02
C ALA A 96 -0.75 2.60 8.49
N LEU A 97 -1.24 3.80 8.83
CA LEU A 97 -0.39 4.89 9.34
C LEU A 97 0.27 4.54 10.67
N GLU A 98 -0.49 3.97 11.60
CA GLU A 98 0.03 3.50 12.90
C GLU A 98 1.09 2.42 12.69
N ASN A 99 0.80 1.41 11.87
CA ASN A 99 1.74 0.34 11.60
C ASN A 99 3.01 0.83 10.91
N ALA A 100 2.88 1.72 9.92
CA ALA A 100 4.01 2.29 9.21
C ALA A 100 4.85 3.18 10.12
N GLY A 101 4.21 4.00 10.96
CA GLY A 101 4.89 4.85 11.93
C GLY A 101 5.61 4.08 13.06
N ALA A 102 5.13 2.89 13.40
CA ALA A 102 5.79 2.00 14.36
C ALA A 102 7.05 1.31 13.79
N ARG A 103 7.18 1.23 12.46
CA ARG A 103 8.24 0.45 11.78
C ARG A 103 9.25 1.31 11.04
N PHE A 104 8.84 2.51 10.62
CA PHE A 104 9.63 3.37 9.75
C PHE A 104 9.57 4.82 10.20
N VAL A 105 10.64 5.56 9.91
CA VAL A 105 10.65 7.01 10.03
C VAL A 105 9.95 7.58 8.81
N LEU A 106 8.72 8.08 9.00
CA LEU A 106 7.91 8.68 7.95
C LEU A 106 8.02 10.20 7.92
N ASN A 107 8.17 10.78 6.73
CA ASN A 107 8.05 12.22 6.52
C ASN A 107 6.57 12.66 6.40
N ASP A 108 6.33 13.97 6.38
CA ASP A 108 4.97 14.52 6.34
C ASP A 108 4.18 14.11 5.09
N THR A 109 4.85 13.97 3.94
CA THR A 109 4.21 13.58 2.69
C THR A 109 3.80 12.12 2.70
N GLU A 110 4.67 11.23 3.17
CA GLU A 110 4.38 9.80 3.35
C GLU A 110 3.22 9.60 4.34
N ARG A 111 3.20 10.35 5.45
CA ARG A 111 2.09 10.31 6.41
C ARG A 111 0.77 10.79 5.81
N ASP A 112 0.80 11.89 5.05
CA ASP A 112 -0.39 12.43 4.38
C ASP A 112 -0.94 11.44 3.35
N ILE A 113 -0.08 10.83 2.53
CA ILE A 113 -0.45 9.79 1.57
C ILE A 113 -1.20 8.65 2.28
N ILE A 114 -0.58 8.06 3.32
CA ILE A 114 -1.15 6.91 4.01
C ILE A 114 -2.48 7.29 4.69
N ALA A 115 -2.57 8.46 5.32
CA ALA A 115 -3.77 8.88 6.04
C ALA A 115 -4.97 9.18 5.13
N THR A 116 -4.72 9.61 3.88
CA THR A 116 -5.74 10.24 3.02
C THR A 116 -6.04 9.48 1.73
N HIS A 117 -5.32 8.40 1.40
CA HIS A 117 -5.48 7.68 0.13
C HIS A 117 -6.91 7.17 -0.15
N MET A 118 -7.72 6.97 0.87
CA MET A 118 -9.12 6.55 0.71
C MET A 118 -10.10 7.68 0.41
N TRP A 119 -9.68 8.95 0.41
CA TRP A 119 -10.56 10.05 0.06
C TRP A 119 -11.25 9.79 -1.30
N PRO A 120 -12.57 9.98 -1.42
CA PRO A 120 -13.47 10.71 -0.52
C PRO A 120 -14.06 9.94 0.68
N LEU A 121 -13.61 8.72 0.99
CA LEU A 121 -14.04 7.99 2.19
C LEU A 121 -12.90 7.90 3.22
N PRO A 122 -12.94 8.57 4.38
CA PRO A 122 -13.96 9.51 4.83
C PRO A 122 -13.77 10.91 4.23
N LEU A 123 -14.88 11.63 4.07
CA LEU A 123 -14.93 12.98 3.46
C LEU A 123 -14.12 14.04 4.23
N ASN A 124 -13.71 13.76 5.45
CA ASN A 124 -13.00 14.69 6.32
C ASN A 124 -11.46 14.57 6.27
N ARG A 125 -10.90 13.66 5.48
CA ARG A 125 -9.44 13.46 5.33
C ARG A 125 -8.98 13.94 3.95
N PHE A 126 -8.87 15.25 3.79
CA PHE A 126 -8.40 15.87 2.54
C PHE A 126 -6.89 15.83 2.41
N TYR A 127 -6.42 15.68 1.17
CA TYR A 127 -5.01 15.74 0.82
C TYR A 127 -4.40 17.09 1.20
N ARG A 128 -3.18 17.06 1.75
CA ARG A 128 -2.37 18.26 1.99
C ARG A 128 -1.20 18.37 1.03
N ARG A 129 -0.92 17.29 0.29
CA ARG A 129 0.18 17.16 -0.68
C ARG A 129 -0.36 16.70 -2.03
N TRP A 130 0.27 17.14 -3.11
CA TRP A 130 -0.11 16.72 -4.47
C TRP A 130 0.19 15.25 -4.72
N GLU A 131 1.24 14.73 -4.09
CA GLU A 131 1.61 13.32 -4.10
C GLU A 131 0.48 12.45 -3.53
N SER A 132 -0.21 12.90 -2.49
CA SER A 132 -1.35 12.19 -1.89
C SER A 132 -2.53 12.08 -2.86
N LEU A 133 -2.81 13.14 -3.63
CA LEU A 133 -3.82 13.10 -4.69
C LEU A 133 -3.43 12.09 -5.77
N VAL A 134 -2.17 12.09 -6.21
CA VAL A 134 -1.68 11.14 -7.22
C VAL A 134 -1.83 9.71 -6.72
N VAL A 135 -1.38 9.42 -5.50
CA VAL A 135 -1.44 8.08 -4.91
C VAL A 135 -2.88 7.61 -4.74
N SER A 136 -3.78 8.46 -4.25
CA SER A 136 -5.21 8.12 -4.12
C SER A 136 -5.90 7.82 -5.46
N CYS A 137 -5.56 8.56 -6.51
CA CYS A 137 -6.06 8.28 -7.86
C CYS A 137 -5.51 6.95 -8.40
N MET A 138 -4.23 6.65 -8.13
CA MET A 138 -3.60 5.40 -8.56
C MET A 138 -4.07 4.18 -7.79
N ASP A 139 -4.34 4.31 -6.49
CA ASP A 139 -5.03 3.33 -5.68
C ASP A 139 -6.33 2.86 -6.37
N LYS A 140 -7.23 3.80 -6.69
CA LYS A 140 -8.50 3.50 -7.36
C LYS A 140 -8.33 2.93 -8.77
N ALA A 141 -7.38 3.46 -9.54
CA ALA A 141 -7.11 2.96 -10.88
C ALA A 141 -6.55 1.53 -10.88
N CYS A 142 -5.65 1.22 -9.95
CA CYS A 142 -5.09 -0.12 -9.75
C CYS A 142 -6.17 -1.09 -9.26
N ALA A 143 -6.98 -0.69 -8.27
CA ALA A 143 -8.10 -1.49 -7.80
C ALA A 143 -9.09 -1.84 -8.93
N LEU A 144 -9.44 -0.87 -9.78
CA LEU A 144 -10.30 -1.10 -10.94
C LEU A 144 -9.65 -2.07 -11.95
N ALA A 145 -8.35 -1.87 -12.24
CA ALA A 145 -7.62 -2.76 -13.14
C ALA A 145 -7.52 -4.19 -12.62
N GLU A 146 -7.36 -4.37 -11.30
CA GLU A 146 -7.37 -5.69 -10.64
C GLU A 146 -8.73 -6.38 -10.76
N LEU A 147 -9.81 -5.65 -10.47
CA LEU A 147 -11.18 -6.17 -10.60
C LEU A 147 -11.52 -6.56 -12.06
N MET A 148 -10.99 -5.83 -13.03
CA MET A 148 -11.22 -6.08 -14.46
C MET A 148 -10.22 -7.08 -15.08
N GLY A 149 -9.24 -7.58 -14.33
CA GLY A 149 -8.19 -8.46 -14.86
C GLY A 149 -7.21 -7.77 -15.84
N LEU A 150 -7.12 -6.44 -15.79
CA LEU A 150 -6.30 -5.61 -16.68
C LEU A 150 -4.87 -5.35 -16.15
N VAL A 151 -4.51 -5.92 -14.99
CA VAL A 151 -3.15 -5.83 -14.40
C VAL A 151 -2.04 -6.14 -15.43
N PRO A 152 -2.15 -7.14 -16.32
CA PRO A 152 -1.10 -7.42 -17.31
C PRO A 152 -0.78 -6.23 -18.23
N LEU A 153 -1.75 -5.34 -18.48
CA LEU A 153 -1.55 -4.14 -19.30
C LEU A 153 -0.73 -3.08 -18.57
N LEU A 154 -0.83 -3.02 -17.24
CA LEU A 154 -0.08 -2.06 -16.41
C LEU A 154 1.37 -2.48 -16.20
N THR A 155 1.62 -3.79 -16.18
CA THR A 155 2.94 -4.32 -15.80
C THR A 155 3.83 -4.62 -16.98
N ARG A 156 3.29 -4.83 -18.19
CA ARG A 156 4.02 -5.05 -19.47
C ARG A 156 5.22 -6.01 -19.38
N GLY A 157 5.27 -6.88 -18.38
CA GLY A 157 6.41 -7.71 -18.02
C GLY A 157 6.02 -8.77 -17.00
N GLY A 158 6.77 -9.88 -17.00
CA GLY A 158 6.57 -11.00 -16.07
C GLY A 158 6.76 -10.59 -14.61
N ARG A 159 6.04 -11.27 -13.72
CA ARG A 159 6.22 -11.11 -12.27
C ARG A 159 7.62 -11.63 -11.92
N LEU A 160 8.42 -10.85 -11.21
CA LEU A 160 9.68 -11.33 -10.64
C LEU A 160 9.35 -12.39 -9.59
N PRO A 161 10.17 -13.45 -9.47
CA PRO A 161 9.99 -14.44 -8.42
C PRO A 161 9.95 -13.74 -7.06
N ALA A 162 9.00 -14.13 -6.22
CA ALA A 162 8.97 -13.64 -4.86
C ALA A 162 10.27 -14.07 -4.15
N PRO A 163 10.85 -13.23 -3.29
CA PRO A 163 11.91 -13.70 -2.40
C PRO A 163 11.38 -14.90 -1.60
N ALA A 164 12.27 -15.86 -1.29
CA ALA A 164 11.93 -17.03 -0.50
C ALA A 164 11.50 -16.58 0.90
N LEU A 165 10.20 -16.42 1.10
CA LEU A 165 9.61 -16.06 2.37
C LEU A 165 9.31 -17.34 3.15
N GLY A 166 9.71 -17.36 4.41
CA GLY A 166 9.23 -18.37 5.36
C GLY A 166 7.71 -18.32 5.50
N ALA A 167 7.14 -19.31 6.19
CA ALA A 167 5.70 -19.38 6.46
C ALA A 167 5.17 -18.05 7.01
N ALA A 168 3.92 -17.70 6.65
CA ALA A 168 3.25 -16.51 7.15
C ALA A 168 3.36 -16.44 8.68
N PRO A 169 3.76 -15.29 9.26
CA PRO A 169 3.85 -15.19 10.71
C PRO A 169 2.45 -15.32 11.31
N ASP A 170 2.24 -16.32 12.17
CA ASP A 170 1.10 -16.35 13.09
C ASP A 170 1.19 -15.11 13.97
N ARG A 171 0.40 -14.08 13.67
CA ARG A 171 0.33 -12.90 14.53
C ARG A 171 -1.11 -12.61 14.92
N ALA A 172 -1.36 -12.90 16.20
CA ALA A 172 -2.45 -12.39 16.98
C ALA A 172 -2.57 -10.87 16.79
N ALA A 173 -3.82 -10.40 16.68
CA ALA A 173 -4.17 -8.99 16.64
C ALA A 173 -3.46 -8.21 17.76
N PRO A 174 -3.05 -6.95 17.53
CA PRO A 174 -2.51 -6.13 18.59
C PRO A 174 -3.53 -6.03 19.73
N ALA A 175 -3.06 -6.25 20.95
CA ALA A 175 -3.85 -6.13 22.16
C ALA A 175 -4.57 -4.79 22.17
N ALA A 176 -5.90 -4.82 22.22
CA ALA A 176 -6.71 -3.63 22.44
C ALA A 176 -6.17 -2.92 23.69
N ALA A 177 -5.68 -1.69 23.50
CA ALA A 177 -5.35 -0.81 24.59
C ALA A 177 -6.61 -0.64 25.45
N LYS A 178 -6.59 -1.21 26.66
CA LYS A 178 -7.61 -0.93 27.67
C LYS A 178 -7.47 0.54 28.04
N ALA A 179 -8.44 1.35 27.65
CA ALA A 179 -8.62 2.69 28.20
C ALA A 179 -8.90 2.54 29.71
N GLY A 180 -8.10 3.23 30.51
CA GLY A 180 -8.36 3.47 31.93
C GLY A 180 -9.37 4.58 32.15
#